data_AF-A0A3B8RVS2-F1
#
_entry.id   AF-A0A3B8RVS2-F1
#
_cell.length_a   1.000
_cell.length_b   1.000
_cell.length_c   1.000
_cell.angle_alpha   90.00
_cell.angle_beta   90.00
_cell.angle_gamma   90.00
#
_symmetry.space_group_name_H-M   'P 1'
#
loop_
_entity.id
_entity.type
_entity.pdbx_description
1 polymer ?
#
loop_
_entity_poly.entity_id
_entity_poly.type
_entity_poly.pdbx_seq_one_letter_code
_entity_poly.pdbx_strand_id
1 'polypeptide(L)'
;MIKKILPFFLIIFVSTNAQNLFDFDYAQFGYDSTSNYLEFYYSFNQKSMKVSPLDSINVVKGILQISIEDTSSGQKIVDKEWRVSHQVTDSGEAGSKYLIGVVGFILPHGAYQCTIGGRDANDEKNQRV
;
A
#
# COMPACT_ATOMS: atom_id res chain seq x y z
N MET A 1 48.47 31.88 -25.30
CA MET A 1 47.38 31.82 -24.29
C MET A 1 46.48 30.63 -24.62
N ILE A 2 46.52 29.54 -23.85
CA ILE A 2 45.60 28.40 -24.02
C ILE A 2 44.42 28.59 -23.06
N LYS A 3 43.20 28.70 -23.61
CA LYS A 3 41.95 28.70 -22.83
C LYS A 3 41.66 27.26 -22.40
N LYS A 4 41.70 27.01 -21.09
CA LYS A 4 41.26 25.73 -20.51
C LYS A 4 39.73 25.70 -20.55
N ILE A 5 39.16 24.84 -21.38
CA ILE A 5 37.72 24.54 -21.37
C ILE A 5 37.55 23.37 -20.38
N LEU A 6 36.93 23.65 -19.24
CA LEU A 6 36.60 22.63 -18.25
C LEU A 6 35.27 21.97 -18.69
N PRO A 7 35.22 20.64 -18.92
CA PRO A 7 33.96 20.01 -19.29
C PRO A 7 33.05 19.94 -18.05
N PHE A 8 31.85 20.51 -18.19
CA PHE A 8 30.78 20.43 -17.20
C PHE A 8 30.14 19.05 -17.29
N PHE A 9 30.46 18.17 -16.33
CA PHE A 9 29.92 16.81 -16.26
C PHE A 9 28.55 16.88 -15.54
N LEU A 10 27.47 16.91 -16.30
CA LEU A 10 26.10 16.86 -15.77
C LEU A 10 25.75 15.39 -15.44
N ILE A 11 25.84 15.01 -14.17
CA ILE A 11 25.37 13.70 -13.70
C ILE A 11 23.87 13.80 -13.44
N ILE A 12 23.06 13.28 -14.36
CA ILE A 12 21.62 13.12 -14.15
C ILE A 12 21.40 11.77 -13.47
N PHE A 13 21.17 11.78 -12.15
CA PHE A 13 20.64 10.61 -11.45
C PHE A 13 19.13 10.55 -11.67
N VAL A 14 18.69 9.72 -12.62
CA VAL A 14 17.28 9.35 -12.75
C VAL A 14 17.05 8.08 -11.93
N SER A 15 16.55 8.23 -10.71
CA SER A 15 16.07 7.10 -9.90
C SER A 15 14.55 7.05 -9.96
N THR A 16 14.00 6.38 -10.98
CA THR A 16 12.57 6.04 -11.04
C THR A 16 12.38 4.61 -10.57
N ASN A 17 12.19 4.41 -9.26
CA ASN A 17 11.56 3.20 -8.75
C ASN A 17 10.13 3.56 -8.39
N ALA A 18 9.25 3.64 -9.40
CA ALA A 18 7.82 3.66 -9.14
C ALA A 18 7.44 2.26 -8.63
N GLN A 19 7.43 2.06 -7.31
CA GLN A 19 6.89 0.86 -6.70
C GLN A 19 5.36 0.88 -6.85
N ASN A 20 4.88 0.41 -7.99
CA ASN A 20 3.45 0.23 -8.28
C ASN A 20 2.90 -1.01 -7.57
N LEU A 21 3.26 -1.21 -6.30
CA LEU A 21 2.82 -2.35 -5.50
C LEU A 21 1.40 -2.20 -5.02
N PHE A 22 1.12 -1.06 -4.40
CA PHE A 22 -0.07 -0.84 -3.61
C PHE A 22 -0.69 0.50 -3.97
N ASP A 23 -1.99 0.52 -4.16
CA ASP A 23 -2.79 1.72 -4.33
C ASP A 23 -4.00 1.65 -3.40
N PHE A 24 -4.47 2.82 -2.98
CA PHE A 24 -5.68 2.92 -2.17
C PHE A 24 -6.48 4.16 -2.54
N ASP A 25 -7.76 4.12 -2.20
CA ASP A 25 -8.67 5.26 -2.21
C ASP A 25 -9.59 5.15 -0.98
N TYR A 26 -10.36 6.19 -0.68
CA TYR A 26 -11.28 6.18 0.44
C TYR A 26 -12.58 6.91 0.13
N ALA A 27 -13.64 6.50 0.83
CA ALA A 27 -14.92 7.19 0.81
C ALA A 27 -15.44 7.38 2.23
N GLN A 28 -16.18 8.45 2.45
CA GLN A 28 -16.81 8.76 3.73
C GLN A 28 -18.31 8.99 3.53
N PHE A 29 -19.10 8.42 4.43
CA PHE A 29 -20.55 8.52 4.43
C PHE A 29 -21.04 8.88 5.84
N GLY A 30 -22.17 9.58 5.94
CA GLY A 30 -22.86 9.74 7.22
C GLY A 30 -23.34 8.37 7.72
N TYR A 31 -23.15 8.07 9.01
CA TYR A 31 -23.61 6.83 9.62
C TYR A 31 -24.78 7.08 10.58
N ASP A 32 -24.58 7.94 11.57
CA ASP A 32 -25.62 8.41 12.48
C ASP A 32 -25.40 9.89 12.88
N SER A 33 -26.13 10.38 13.88
CA SER A 33 -26.03 11.78 14.32
C SER A 33 -24.68 12.17 14.93
N THR A 34 -23.83 11.21 15.25
CA THR A 34 -22.57 11.41 15.98
C THR A 34 -21.35 10.77 15.33
N SER A 35 -21.53 10.05 14.21
CA SER A 35 -20.46 9.28 13.58
C SER A 35 -20.60 9.20 12.06
N ASN A 36 -19.46 8.96 11.42
CA ASN A 36 -19.35 8.70 10.00
C ASN A 36 -18.83 7.28 9.75
N TYR A 37 -19.19 6.73 8.60
CA TYR A 37 -18.63 5.50 8.07
C TYR A 37 -17.51 5.83 7.08
N LEU A 38 -16.31 5.32 7.33
CA LEU A 38 -15.12 5.51 6.51
C LEU A 38 -14.74 4.18 5.87
N GLU A 39 -14.67 4.14 4.54
CA GLU A 39 -14.21 2.98 3.76
C GLU A 39 -12.87 3.25 3.11
N PHE A 40 -11.96 2.29 3.21
CA PHE A 40 -10.73 2.23 2.45
C PHE A 40 -10.83 1.14 1.40
N TYR A 41 -10.66 1.53 0.14
CA TYR A 41 -10.52 0.64 -1.00
C TYR A 41 -9.03 0.48 -1.27
N TYR A 42 -8.56 -0.75 -1.45
CA TYR A 42 -7.15 -0.99 -1.68
C TYR A 42 -6.93 -2.01 -2.78
N SER A 43 -5.77 -1.92 -3.41
CA SER A 43 -5.33 -2.88 -4.40
C SER A 43 -3.84 -3.15 -4.31
N PHE A 44 -3.45 -4.42 -4.48
CA PHE A 44 -2.07 -4.84 -4.68
C PHE A 44 -1.89 -5.34 -6.11
N ASN A 45 -0.95 -4.77 -6.83
CA ASN A 45 -0.56 -5.21 -8.16
C ASN A 45 0.22 -6.53 -8.06
N GLN A 46 -0.43 -7.65 -8.36
CA GLN A 46 0.15 -8.97 -8.14
C GLN A 46 1.44 -9.17 -8.95
N LYS A 47 1.57 -8.54 -10.13
CA LYS A 47 2.78 -8.61 -10.97
C LYS A 47 4.03 -8.07 -10.26
N SER A 48 3.85 -7.14 -9.32
CA SER A 48 4.94 -6.58 -8.53
C SER A 48 5.25 -7.41 -7.28
N MET A 49 4.46 -8.45 -6.99
CA MET A 49 4.59 -9.25 -5.77
C MET A 49 5.40 -10.53 -6.02
N LYS A 50 6.09 -10.97 -4.99
CA LYS A 50 6.84 -12.21 -4.98
C LYS A 50 5.89 -13.39 -4.76
N VAL A 51 5.86 -14.26 -5.74
CA VAL A 51 5.19 -15.55 -5.66
C VAL A 51 5.92 -16.45 -4.65
N SER A 52 5.18 -17.07 -3.74
CA SER A 52 5.71 -18.10 -2.85
C SER A 52 4.88 -19.39 -2.95
N PRO A 53 5.52 -20.57 -2.85
CA PRO A 53 4.79 -21.82 -2.78
C PRO A 53 4.06 -21.93 -1.44
N LEU A 54 2.83 -22.43 -1.47
CA LEU A 54 2.02 -22.81 -0.32
C LEU A 54 1.41 -24.18 -0.61
N ASP A 55 1.91 -25.21 0.07
CA ASP A 55 1.56 -26.61 -0.19
C ASP A 55 1.77 -26.99 -1.67
N SER A 56 0.69 -27.28 -2.40
CA SER A 56 0.72 -27.66 -3.82
C SER A 56 0.35 -26.51 -4.77
N ILE A 57 0.18 -25.29 -4.24
CA ILE A 57 -0.22 -24.11 -5.01
C ILE A 57 0.81 -23.00 -4.89
N ASN A 58 0.80 -22.08 -5.85
CA ASN A 58 1.55 -20.83 -5.77
C ASN A 58 0.63 -19.70 -5.31
N VAL A 59 1.13 -18.82 -4.45
CA VAL A 59 0.36 -17.70 -3.92
C VAL A 59 1.15 -16.40 -3.91
N VAL A 60 0.45 -15.29 -3.95
CA VAL A 60 0.95 -13.97 -3.56
C VAL A 60 0.23 -13.52 -2.29
N LYS A 61 0.94 -12.81 -1.41
CA LYS A 61 0.43 -12.41 -0.09
C LYS A 61 0.70 -10.93 0.16
N GLY A 62 -0.35 -10.13 0.30
CA GLY A 62 -0.27 -8.72 0.65
C GLY A 62 -0.59 -8.51 2.13
N ILE A 63 0.01 -7.50 2.73
CA ILE A 63 -0.35 -7.03 4.07
C ILE A 63 -0.77 -5.57 3.96
N LEU A 64 -2.06 -5.32 4.23
CA LEU A 64 -2.61 -3.99 4.40
C LEU A 64 -2.42 -3.57 5.85
N GLN A 65 -1.88 -2.39 6.08
CA GLN A 65 -1.79 -1.76 7.39
C GLN A 65 -2.63 -0.48 7.37
N ILE A 66 -3.46 -0.29 8.40
CA ILE A 66 -4.20 0.96 8.61
C ILE A 66 -4.02 1.37 10.07
N SER A 67 -3.63 2.63 10.26
CA SER A 67 -3.67 3.29 11.57
C SER A 67 -4.53 4.55 11.48
N ILE A 68 -5.38 4.75 12.49
CA ILE A 68 -6.24 5.92 12.63
C ILE A 68 -6.03 6.45 14.04
N GLU A 69 -5.61 7.70 14.14
CA GLU A 69 -5.32 8.40 15.40
C GLU A 69 -6.23 9.62 15.54
N ASP A 70 -6.87 9.75 16.70
CA ASP A 70 -7.60 10.97 17.06
C ASP A 70 -6.60 12.09 17.36
N THR A 71 -6.63 13.15 16.55
CA THR A 71 -5.67 14.26 16.65
C THR A 71 -5.83 15.11 17.91
N SER A 72 -6.98 15.03 18.59
CA SER A 72 -7.25 15.80 19.81
C SER A 72 -6.67 15.14 21.06
N SER A 73 -6.65 13.81 21.09
CA SER A 73 -6.20 13.02 22.23
C SER A 73 -4.86 12.29 22.00
N GLY A 74 -4.43 12.17 20.74
CA GLY A 74 -3.32 11.31 20.32
C GLY A 74 -3.63 9.82 20.45
N GLN A 75 -4.90 9.46 20.68
CA GLN A 75 -5.28 8.06 20.85
C GLN A 75 -5.38 7.36 19.50
N LYS A 76 -4.61 6.28 19.33
CA LYS A 76 -4.81 5.33 18.23
C LYS A 76 -6.11 4.55 18.44
N ILE A 77 -7.10 4.84 17.62
CA ILE A 77 -8.39 4.13 17.61
C ILE A 77 -8.37 2.92 16.68
N VAL A 78 -7.49 2.94 15.67
CA VAL A 78 -7.18 1.81 14.81
C VAL A 78 -5.66 1.70 14.68
N ASP A 79 -5.14 0.48 14.86
CA ASP A 79 -3.78 0.10 14.53
C ASP A 79 -3.80 -1.40 14.19
N LYS A 80 -4.05 -1.71 12.92
CA LYS A 80 -4.37 -3.08 12.48
C LYS A 80 -3.71 -3.41 11.16
N GLU A 81 -3.48 -4.71 10.99
CA GLU A 81 -2.99 -5.31 9.75
C GLU A 81 -3.92 -6.42 9.27
N TRP A 82 -4.14 -6.47 7.96
CA TRP A 82 -4.87 -7.53 7.28
C TRP A 82 -3.96 -8.25 6.31
N ARG A 83 -3.87 -9.57 6.46
CA ARG A 83 -3.15 -10.44 5.52
C ARG A 83 -4.13 -10.94 4.48
N VAL A 84 -3.80 -10.72 3.21
CA VAL A 84 -4.64 -11.14 2.08
C VAL A 84 -3.81 -12.02 1.16
N SER A 85 -4.36 -13.15 0.76
CA SER A 85 -3.64 -14.16 -0.04
C SER A 85 -4.46 -14.51 -1.27
N HIS A 86 -3.83 -14.64 -2.43
CA HIS A 86 -4.46 -15.11 -3.66
C HIS A 86 -3.62 -16.20 -4.30
N GLN A 87 -4.27 -17.24 -4.81
CA GLN A 87 -3.64 -18.28 -5.61
C GLN A 87 -3.32 -17.74 -7.01
N VAL A 88 -2.12 -18.03 -7.50
CA VAL A 88 -1.71 -17.78 -8.89
C VAL A 88 -1.64 -19.11 -9.63
N THR A 89 -2.27 -19.17 -10.81
CA THR A 89 -2.51 -20.41 -11.55
C THR A 89 -1.34 -20.79 -12.46
N ASP A 90 -0.59 -19.80 -12.95
CA ASP A 90 0.60 -20.02 -13.77
C ASP A 90 1.85 -20.04 -12.89
N SER A 91 2.63 -21.09 -13.04
CA SER A 91 3.70 -21.51 -12.13
C SER A 91 4.92 -20.57 -12.04
N GLY A 92 4.90 -19.42 -12.73
CA GLY A 92 6.02 -18.49 -12.75
C GLY A 92 5.65 -17.00 -12.79
N GLU A 93 4.38 -16.64 -13.00
CA GLU A 93 4.00 -15.23 -13.14
C GLU A 93 2.68 -14.94 -12.44
N ALA A 94 2.73 -13.99 -11.50
CA ALA A 94 1.54 -13.25 -11.14
C ALA A 94 1.15 -12.40 -12.36
N GLY A 95 0.04 -12.76 -13.01
CA GLY A 95 -0.48 -12.01 -14.15
C GLY A 95 -0.78 -10.55 -13.81
N SER A 96 -1.26 -9.76 -14.78
CA SER A 96 -1.66 -8.35 -14.61
C SER A 96 -2.94 -8.17 -13.77
N LYS A 97 -3.15 -9.01 -12.76
CA LYS A 97 -4.27 -8.99 -11.84
C LYS A 97 -3.94 -8.14 -10.62
N TYR A 98 -4.99 -7.63 -10.00
CA TYR A 98 -4.91 -6.94 -8.73
C TYR A 98 -5.59 -7.79 -7.65
N LEU A 99 -4.99 -7.82 -6.46
CA LEU A 99 -5.67 -8.26 -5.25
C LEU A 99 -6.37 -7.03 -4.67
N ILE A 100 -7.69 -7.04 -4.63
CA ILE A 100 -8.52 -5.85 -4.28
C ILE A 100 -9.34 -6.17 -3.04
N GLY A 101 -9.56 -5.19 -2.18
CA GLY A 101 -10.51 -5.30 -1.08
C GLY A 101 -10.99 -3.96 -0.55
N VAL A 102 -11.88 -4.04 0.45
CA VAL A 102 -12.43 -2.89 1.17
C VAL A 102 -12.39 -3.16 2.69
N VAL A 103 -12.09 -2.12 3.47
CA VAL A 103 -12.18 -2.15 4.94
C VAL A 103 -12.93 -0.91 5.41
N GLY A 104 -13.94 -1.10 6.26
CA GLY A 104 -14.77 -0.01 6.78
C GLY A 104 -14.67 0.18 8.29
N PHE A 105 -14.79 1.43 8.74
CA PHE A 105 -14.78 1.83 10.15
C PHE A 105 -15.92 2.81 10.45
N ILE A 106 -16.54 2.69 11.62
CA ILE A 106 -17.43 3.72 12.16
C ILE A 106 -16.60 4.59 13.09
N LEU A 107 -16.47 5.87 12.77
CA LEU A 107 -15.67 6.83 13.51
C LEU A 107 -16.59 7.93 14.08
N PRO A 108 -16.49 8.26 15.38
CA PRO A 108 -17.14 9.43 15.94
C PRO A 108 -16.76 10.71 15.17
N HIS A 109 -17.56 11.76 15.30
CA HIS A 109 -17.20 13.07 14.76
C HIS A 109 -15.90 13.57 15.40
N GLY A 110 -14.94 13.95 14.55
CA GLY A 110 -13.63 14.39 15.00
C GLY A 110 -12.67 14.61 13.84
N ALA A 111 -11.45 15.00 14.18
CA ALA A 111 -10.34 15.13 13.25
C ALA A 111 -9.34 13.99 13.50
N TYR A 112 -9.01 13.25 12.44
CA TYR A 112 -8.18 12.05 12.53
C TYR A 112 -6.99 12.13 11.59
N GLN A 113 -5.86 11.58 12.02
CA GLN A 113 -4.74 11.27 11.16
C GLN A 113 -4.83 9.80 10.76
N CYS A 114 -4.90 9.54 9.45
CA CYS A 114 -4.93 8.19 8.89
C CYS A 114 -3.59 7.89 8.20
N THR A 115 -2.99 6.76 8.54
CA THR A 115 -1.83 6.20 7.83
C THR A 115 -2.26 4.86 7.22
N ILE A 116 -2.02 4.66 5.94
CA ILE A 116 -2.37 3.44 5.22
C ILE A 116 -1.18 2.97 4.39
N GLY A 117 -0.86 1.70 4.51
CA GLY A 117 0.26 1.11 3.79
C GLY A 117 -0.05 -0.29 3.30
N GLY A 118 0.67 -0.70 2.26
CA GLY A 118 0.65 -2.05 1.73
C GLY A 118 2.06 -2.58 1.56
N ARG A 119 2.30 -3.81 2.01
CA ARG A 119 3.56 -4.52 1.79
C ARG A 119 3.36 -5.93 1.25
N ASP A 120 4.35 -6.42 0.52
CA ASP A 120 4.41 -7.82 0.15
C ASP A 120 4.87 -8.66 1.36
N ALA A 121 4.08 -9.66 1.73
CA ALA A 121 4.41 -10.53 2.85
C ALA A 121 5.60 -11.46 2.56
N ASN A 122 5.95 -11.65 1.29
CA ASN A 122 7.05 -12.51 0.84
C ASN A 122 8.33 -11.73 0.52
N ASP A 123 8.25 -10.39 0.45
CA ASP A 123 9.37 -9.47 0.19
C ASP A 123 9.22 -8.16 0.99
N GLU A 124 9.90 -8.07 2.14
CA GLU A 124 9.84 -6.92 3.05
C GLU A 124 10.33 -5.60 2.43
N LYS A 125 11.10 -5.64 1.34
CA LYS A 125 11.58 -4.42 0.67
C LYS A 125 10.55 -3.82 -0.27
N ASN A 126 9.51 -4.58 -0.60
CA ASN A 126 8.45 -4.18 -1.49
C ASN A 126 7.26 -3.69 -0.66
N GLN A 127 7.22 -2.38 -0.42
CA GLN A 127 6.23 -1.76 0.46
C GLN A 127 5.97 -0.31 0.08
N ARG A 128 4.75 0.15 0.35
CA ARG A 128 4.34 1.55 0.26
C ARG A 128 3.61 1.92 1.54
N VAL A 129 4.01 3.02 2.17
CA VAL A 129 3.43 3.59 3.41
C VAL A 129 3.06 5.03 3.15
#